data_AF-A0A1Q7RLA9-F1
#
_entry.id   AF-A0A1Q7RLA9-F1
#
_cell.length_a   1.000
_cell.length_b   1.000
_cell.length_c   1.000
_cell.angle_alpha   90.00
_cell.angle_beta   90.00
_cell.angle_gamma   90.00
#
_symmetry.space_group_name_H-M   'P 1'
#
loop_
_entity.id
_entity.type
_entity.pdbx_description
1 polymer ?
#
loop_
_entity_poly.entity_id
_entity_poly.type
_entity_poly.pdbx_seq_one_letter_code
_entity_poly.pdbx_strand_id
1 'polypeptide(L)' 'MLRVNETVTGYDLGELLHGEAGLFEAIAPGGDKFQCVARAGHSITNLRPVGEYSIRKGSAQTWRVRKIGELRSEQETA' A
#
# COMPACT_ATOMS: atom_id res chain seq x y z
N MET A 1 -5.73 12.31 -0.41
CA MET A 1 -5.16 11.72 0.81
C MET A 1 -6.18 10.83 1.46
N LEU A 2 -5.91 9.53 1.42
CA LEU A 2 -6.70 8.47 2.02
C LEU A 2 -6.71 8.60 3.54
N ARG A 3 -7.86 8.28 4.13
CA ARG A 3 -8.04 8.18 5.58
C ARG A 3 -7.62 6.81 6.06
N VAL A 4 -7.22 6.70 7.33
CA VAL A 4 -6.95 5.38 7.95
C VAL A 4 -8.21 4.51 7.84
N ASN A 5 -8.02 3.24 7.47
CA ASN A 5 -9.03 2.24 7.13
C ASN A 5 -9.75 2.44 5.80
N GLU A 6 -9.49 3.53 5.06
CA GLU A 6 -9.98 3.68 3.70
C GLU A 6 -9.31 2.66 2.78
N THR A 7 -10.10 2.07 1.88
CA THR A 7 -9.66 1.06 0.92
C THR A 7 -9.96 1.52 -0.49
N VAL A 8 -8.97 1.41 -1.37
CA VAL A 8 -9.08 1.67 -2.80
C VAL A 8 -8.69 0.44 -3.62
N THR A 9 -9.16 0.39 -4.86
CA THR A 9 -8.85 -0.68 -5.81
C THR A 9 -8.50 -0.11 -7.17
N GLY A 10 -7.56 -0.74 -7.87
CA GLY A 10 -7.09 -0.26 -9.17
C GLY A 10 -6.11 -1.24 -9.81
N TYR A 11 -5.69 -0.95 -11.04
CA TYR A 11 -4.82 -1.85 -11.80
C TYR A 11 -3.34 -1.65 -11.50
N ASP A 12 -2.95 -0.44 -11.10
CA ASP A 12 -1.57 -0.09 -10.78
C ASP A 12 -1.44 0.42 -9.35
N LEU A 13 -0.50 -0.15 -8.59
CA LEU A 13 -0.24 0.22 -7.20
C LEU A 13 0.34 1.63 -7.09
N GLY A 14 1.19 2.03 -8.04
CA GLY A 14 1.82 3.35 -8.09
C GLY A 14 0.80 4.46 -8.30
N GLU A 15 -0.17 4.25 -9.20
CA GLU A 15 -1.28 5.18 -9.43
C GLU A 15 -2.17 5.32 -8.18
N LEU A 16 -2.51 4.21 -7.53
CA LEU A 16 -3.35 4.22 -6.31
C LEU A 16 -2.72 4.96 -5.13
N LEU A 17 -1.39 4.97 -5.05
CA LEU A 17 -0.63 5.62 -4.00
C LEU A 17 -0.01 6.94 -4.44
N HIS A 18 -0.33 7.42 -5.64
CA HIS A 18 0.20 8.67 -6.15
C HIS A 18 -0.27 9.86 -5.29
N GLY A 19 0.68 10.63 -4.75
CA GLY A 19 0.38 11.75 -3.86
C GLY A 19 -0.09 11.34 -2.46
N GLU A 20 -0.10 10.04 -2.15
CA GLU A 20 -0.48 9.52 -0.84
C GLU A 20 0.71 9.44 0.12
N ALA A 21 0.41 9.55 1.41
CA ALA A 21 1.39 9.39 2.48
C ALA A 21 0.82 8.48 3.58
N GLY A 22 1.63 7.53 4.03
CA GLY A 22 1.25 6.62 5.11
C GLY A 22 1.80 5.20 4.99
N LEU A 23 1.26 4.36 5.86
CA LEU A 23 1.46 2.92 5.90
C LEU A 23 0.27 2.24 5.24
N PHE A 24 0.54 1.28 4.36
CA PHE A 24 -0.49 0.62 3.56
C PHE A 24 -0.34 -0.89 3.60
N GLU A 25 -1.47 -1.57 3.63
CA GLU A 25 -1.58 -2.98 3.25
C GLU A 25 -2.09 -3.05 1.82
N ALA A 26 -1.39 -3.81 0.98
CA ALA A 26 -1.74 -4.03 -0.42
C ALA A 26 -1.95 -5.53 -0.68
N ILE A 27 -2.99 -5.86 -1.41
CA ILE A 27 -3.24 -7.21 -1.92
C ILE A 27 -3.10 -7.12 -3.43
N ALA A 28 -2.15 -7.87 -3.99
CA ALA A 28 -1.89 -7.91 -5.42
C ALA A 28 -2.97 -8.70 -6.18
N PRO A 29 -3.11 -8.46 -7.49
CA PRO A 29 -3.76 -9.41 -8.39
C PRO A 29 -3.10 -10.79 -8.21
N GLY A 30 -3.87 -11.80 -7.84
CA GLY A 30 -3.36 -13.12 -7.45
C GLY A 30 -3.38 -13.43 -5.95
N GLY A 31 -3.61 -12.43 -5.09
CA GLY A 31 -3.90 -12.63 -3.66
C GLY A 31 -2.74 -12.42 -2.70
N ASP A 32 -1.52 -12.21 -3.21
CA ASP A 32 -0.34 -11.95 -2.39
C ASP A 32 -0.49 -10.64 -1.60
N LYS A 33 -0.13 -10.68 -0.33
CA LYS A 33 -0.25 -9.55 0.59
C LYS A 33 1.09 -8.88 0.80
N PHE A 34 1.06 -7.56 0.85
CA PHE A 34 2.22 -6.72 1.07
C PHE A 34 1.90 -5.64 2.09
N GLN A 35 2.92 -5.22 2.82
CA GLN A 35 2.95 -3.93 3.49
C GLN A 35 3.88 -3.00 2.72
N CYS A 36 3.49 -1.75 2.55
CA CYS A 36 4.32 -0.73 1.93
C CYS A 36 4.15 0.64 2.59
N VAL A 37 5.11 1.51 2.32
CA VAL A 37 5.18 2.87 2.82
C VAL A 37 5.16 3.82 1.62
N ALA A 38 4.18 4.72 1.57
CA ALA A 38 4.15 5.80 0.59
C ALA A 38 4.49 7.14 1.26
N ARG A 39 5.18 8.00 0.52
CA ARG A 39 5.48 9.39 0.88
C ARG A 39 4.99 10.26 -0.26
N ALA A 40 4.28 11.34 0.06
CA ALA A 40 3.75 12.24 -0.97
C ALA A 40 4.91 12.78 -1.83
N GLY A 41 4.70 12.76 -3.15
CA GLY A 41 5.72 13.19 -4.13
C GLY A 41 6.92 12.24 -4.30
N HIS A 42 6.91 11.05 -3.68
CA HIS A 42 8.01 10.08 -3.74
C HIS A 42 7.53 8.69 -4.16
N SER A 43 8.48 7.81 -4.46
CA SER A 43 8.26 6.41 -4.79
C SER A 43 7.72 5.61 -3.60
N ILE A 44 6.98 4.52 -3.87
CA ILE A 44 6.61 3.52 -2.87
C ILE A 44 7.89 2.86 -2.34
N THR A 45 8.02 2.79 -1.02
CA THR A 45 9.19 2.20 -0.35
C THR A 45 8.77 1.06 0.55
N ASN A 46 9.73 0.21 0.91
CA ASN A 46 9.55 -0.85 1.89
C ASN A 46 8.39 -1.83 1.55
N LEU A 47 8.22 -2.16 0.27
CA LEU A 47 7.26 -3.16 -0.19
C LEU A 47 7.73 -4.55 0.27
N ARG A 48 7.11 -5.06 1.33
CA ARG A 48 7.46 -6.36 1.93
C ARG A 48 6.28 -7.32 1.83
N PRO A 49 6.48 -8.58 1.40
CA PRO A 49 5.44 -9.59 1.48
C PRO A 49 5.09 -9.86 2.95
N VAL A 50 3.80 -10.10 3.23
CA VAL A 50 3.29 -10.38 4.57
C VAL A 50 2.54 -11.71 4.57
N GLY A 51 3.08 -12.70 5.29
CA GLY A 51 2.53 -14.05 5.38
C GLY A 51 3.05 -15.02 4.29
N GLU A 52 2.52 -16.25 4.32
CA GLU A 52 2.77 -17.24 3.26
C GLU A 52 2.07 -16.79 1.98
N TYR A 53 2.80 -16.83 0.85
CA TYR A 53 2.26 -16.65 -0.49
C TYR A 53 0.97 -17.45 -0.62
N SER A 54 -0.15 -16.80 -0.97
CA SER A 54 -1.39 -17.54 -1.07
C SER A 54 -1.30 -18.45 -2.29
N ILE A 55 -1.02 -19.74 -2.07
CA ILE A 55 -0.96 -20.76 -3.13
C ILE A 55 -2.31 -20.85 -3.89
N ARG A 56 -3.38 -20.28 -3.31
CA ARG A 56 -4.64 -20.04 -4.01
C ARG A 56 -4.48 -18.83 -4.92
N LYS A 57 -4.41 -19.06 -6.24
CA LYS A 57 -4.55 -18.01 -7.25
C LYS A 57 -5.83 -17.21 -6.96
N GLY A 58 -5.70 -16.04 -6.36
CA GLY A 58 -6.80 -15.11 -6.20
C GLY A 58 -7.32 -14.73 -7.58
N SER A 59 -8.63 -14.81 -7.79
CA SER A 59 -9.27 -14.40 -9.06
C SER A 59 -9.31 -12.88 -9.26
N ALA A 60 -8.83 -12.12 -8.28
CA ALA A 60 -8.78 -10.66 -8.32
C ALA A 60 -7.88 -10.17 -9.47
N GLN A 61 -8.41 -9.26 -10.28
CA GLN A 61 -7.72 -8.63 -11.41
C GLN A 61 -7.08 -7.30 -11.05
N THR A 62 -7.37 -6.78 -9.85
CA THR A 62 -6.95 -5.46 -9.39
C THR A 62 -6.25 -5.55 -8.04
N TRP A 63 -5.38 -4.59 -7.79
CA TRP A 63 -4.85 -4.31 -6.47
C TRP A 63 -5.98 -3.86 -5.54
N ARG A 64 -5.87 -4.25 -4.27
CA ARG A 64 -6.68 -3.71 -3.17
C ARG A 64 -5.74 -3.14 -2.12
N VAL A 65 -5.85 -1.85 -1.86
CA VAL A 65 -4.93 -1.12 -0.98
C VAL A 65 -5.71 -0.47 0.14
N ARG A 66 -5.28 -0.66 1.38
CA ARG A 66 -5.89 -0.08 2.58
C ARG A 66 -4.85 0.72 3.35
N LYS A 67 -5.18 1.95 3.72
CA LYS A 67 -4.35 2.74 4.62
C LYS A 67 -4.49 2.21 6.04
N ILE A 68 -3.38 1.82 6.65
CA ILE A 68 -3.34 1.23 8.00
C ILE A 68 -2.68 2.14 9.04
N GLY A 69 -2.05 3.24 8.61
CA GLY A 69 -1.46 4.21 9.51
C GLY A 69 -0.96 5.46 8.80
N GLU A 70 -0.74 6.50 9.58
CA GLU A 70 -0.08 7.73 9.12
C GLU A 70 1.45 7.56 9.18
N LEU A 71 2.15 8.22 8.26
CA LEU A 71 3.59 8.37 8.38
C LEU A 71 3.85 9.43 9.45
N ARG A 72 4.64 9.12 10.48
CA ARG A 72 5.09 10.19 11.37
C ARG A 72 6.03 11.09 10.57
N SER A 73 5.73 12.38 10.52
CA SER A 73 6.71 13.37 10.09
C SER A 73 7.90 13.22 11.02
N GLU A 74 9.04 12.78 10.51
CA GLU A 74 10.29 12.99 11.22
C GLU A 74 10.39 14.51 11.38
N GLN A 75 10.34 14.99 12.64
CA GLN A 75 10.72 16.37 12.90
C GLN A 75 12.12 16.53 12.32
N GLU A 76 12.27 17.42 11.33
CA GLU A 76 13.56 17.94 10.94
C GLU A 76 14.24 18.41 12.23
N THR A 77 15.20 17.64 12.72
CA THR A 77 16.12 18.12 13.74
C THR A 77 16.88 19.26 13.06
N ALA A 78 16.51 20.48 13.47
CA ALA A 78 17.13 21.74 13.12
C ALA A 78 18.64 21.75 13.42
#